data_AF-A0A9W7F492-F1
#
_entry.id   AF-A0A9W7F492-F1
#
_cell.length_a   1.000
_cell.length_b   1.000
_cell.length_c   1.000
_cell.angle_alpha   90.00
_cell.angle_beta   90.00
_cell.angle_gamma   90.00
#
_symmetry.space_group_name_H-M   'P 1'
#
loop_
_entity.id
_entity.type
_entity.pdbx_description
1 polymer ?
#
loop_
_entity_poly.entity_id
_entity_poly.type
_entity_poly.pdbx_seq_one_letter_code
_entity_poly.pdbx_strand_id
1 'polypeptide(L)'
;MSNSTFDCDYFMRGDGGLIASCSDNGECIAGPPNDFEAYADKNGRCICESGWTGLGDFVDGRGMDCNIHISGVKIWWAVIIAMHFFQLLFGMQVLKEMKAAGRSFSKDKNVRCFVSGQVEAFIRIVEGVVRIATGGMVGSHVLVTLLHGIPGAIFWGYCCPQLIEGFLDITLKQSKMDRGAGSEAMAKKMATAKNLLKYQRLVAFFVFIVTPYLTLVSDEPGYLFLISELYYLGCTIMGIYMAFICALPAISAMKKLIGDSNKAAPNEKMTSLLAKLTILHREVRNNGFSNALSCIAFLAFPLTFNLQTYQICFGWTLAPIIIGVGLHTLRPKKAGGKVRPTTTTTTATTTSEED
;
A
#
# COMPACT_ATOMS: atom_id res chain seq x y z
N MET A 1 -16.92 40.78 -36.16
CA MET A 1 -15.82 39.95 -35.61
C MET A 1 -16.47 38.70 -35.05
N SER A 2 -16.26 37.55 -35.68
CA SER A 2 -16.77 36.27 -35.16
C SER A 2 -16.00 35.92 -33.89
N ASN A 3 -16.69 35.73 -32.77
CA ASN A 3 -16.11 35.10 -31.58
C ASN A 3 -15.73 33.67 -31.97
N SER A 4 -14.47 33.45 -32.32
CA SER A 4 -13.93 32.09 -32.40
C SER A 4 -13.94 31.53 -30.98
N THR A 5 -14.88 30.63 -30.70
CA THR A 5 -14.86 29.77 -29.52
C THR A 5 -13.62 28.89 -29.63
N PHE A 6 -12.66 29.09 -28.72
CA PHE A 6 -11.49 28.24 -28.61
C PHE A 6 -11.88 27.06 -27.73
N ASP A 7 -11.74 25.84 -28.25
CA ASP A 7 -11.93 24.64 -27.46
C ASP A 7 -10.61 24.27 -26.78
N CYS A 8 -10.56 24.42 -25.47
CA CYS A 8 -9.55 23.80 -24.61
C CYS A 8 -9.86 22.31 -24.48
N ASP A 9 -9.78 21.54 -25.56
CA ASP A 9 -10.15 20.12 -25.52
C ASP A 9 -8.92 19.23 -25.45
N TYR A 10 -8.74 18.59 -24.29
CA TYR A 10 -7.68 17.62 -24.08
C TYR A 10 -8.12 16.18 -24.42
N PHE A 11 -9.43 15.90 -24.34
CA PHE A 11 -10.00 14.58 -24.62
C PHE A 11 -11.09 14.68 -25.69
N MET A 12 -10.65 14.54 -26.94
CA MET A 12 -11.42 14.23 -28.14
C MET A 12 -11.81 15.42 -29.01
N ARG A 13 -11.07 15.55 -30.13
CA ARG A 13 -11.65 16.03 -31.38
C ARG A 13 -12.75 15.07 -31.84
N GLY A 14 -13.97 15.36 -31.46
CA GLY A 14 -15.18 14.84 -32.07
C GLY A 14 -16.30 15.81 -31.72
N ASP A 15 -17.07 16.25 -32.73
CA ASP A 15 -18.07 17.32 -32.69
C ASP A 15 -19.28 17.08 -31.74
N GLY A 16 -19.05 16.54 -30.55
CA GLY A 16 -20.04 16.23 -29.52
C GLY A 16 -19.42 15.95 -28.14
N GLY A 17 -18.28 16.59 -27.82
CA GLY A 17 -17.49 16.38 -26.61
C GLY A 17 -18.30 16.40 -25.32
N LEU A 18 -18.22 15.31 -24.55
CA LEU A 18 -18.92 15.08 -23.28
C LEU A 18 -18.24 15.78 -22.08
N ILE A 19 -17.13 16.49 -22.30
CA ILE A 19 -16.24 16.98 -21.25
C ILE A 19 -15.96 18.47 -21.54
N ALA A 20 -16.29 19.33 -20.57
CA ALA A 20 -16.09 20.77 -20.69
C ALA A 20 -14.60 21.13 -20.77
N SER A 21 -14.31 22.20 -21.50
CA SER A 21 -12.97 22.60 -21.96
C SER A 21 -12.04 23.10 -20.84
N CYS A 22 -12.52 23.35 -19.65
CA CYS A 22 -11.72 23.44 -18.42
C CYS A 22 -12.63 22.93 -17.30
N SER A 23 -12.08 22.41 -16.21
CA SER A 23 -12.92 22.21 -15.02
C SER A 23 -13.49 23.54 -14.51
N ASP A 24 -14.54 23.48 -13.70
CA ASP A 24 -15.24 24.65 -13.13
C ASP A 24 -14.34 25.60 -12.32
N ASN A 25 -13.07 25.26 -12.12
CA ASN A 25 -12.07 26.04 -11.39
C ASN A 25 -11.03 26.69 -12.31
N GLY A 26 -11.36 26.91 -13.59
CA GLY A 26 -10.49 27.57 -14.55
C GLY A 26 -11.22 28.16 -15.73
N GLU A 27 -10.58 29.13 -16.38
CA GLU A 27 -11.09 29.78 -17.58
C GLU A 27 -10.26 29.35 -18.80
N CYS A 28 -10.95 28.94 -19.87
CA CYS A 28 -10.32 28.68 -21.16
C CYS A 28 -10.04 30.00 -21.88
N ILE A 29 -8.77 30.29 -22.15
CA ILE A 29 -8.38 31.47 -22.94
C ILE A 29 -7.69 31.06 -24.24
N ALA A 30 -7.73 31.93 -25.25
CA ALA A 30 -6.93 31.75 -26.46
C ALA A 30 -5.43 31.70 -26.11
N GLY A 31 -4.69 30.72 -26.62
CA GLY A 31 -3.24 30.64 -26.44
C GLY A 31 -2.52 31.82 -27.12
N PRO A 32 -1.44 32.37 -26.53
CA PRO A 32 -0.61 33.36 -27.23
C PRO A 32 0.11 32.70 -28.41
N PRO A 33 0.26 33.39 -29.55
CA PRO A 33 0.72 32.78 -30.81
C PRO A 33 2.19 32.31 -30.83
N ASN A 34 3.01 32.54 -29.79
CA ASN A 34 4.46 32.54 -29.96
C ASN A 34 5.32 31.79 -28.92
N ASP A 35 4.79 31.20 -27.84
CA ASP A 35 5.67 30.57 -26.84
C ASP A 35 5.19 29.16 -26.43
N PHE A 36 6.01 28.17 -26.80
CA PHE A 36 5.93 26.72 -26.57
C PHE A 36 5.07 25.87 -27.53
N GLU A 37 5.76 25.42 -28.59
CA GLU A 37 5.62 24.13 -29.31
C GLU A 37 4.21 23.62 -29.69
N ALA A 38 3.84 23.92 -30.94
CA ALA A 38 3.24 23.05 -31.98
C ALA A 38 1.92 22.28 -31.73
N TYR A 39 1.38 22.23 -30.51
CA TYR A 39 0.06 21.65 -30.21
C TYR A 39 -0.96 22.67 -29.68
N ALA A 40 -0.50 23.85 -29.23
CA ALA A 40 -1.34 24.92 -28.67
C ALA A 40 -1.88 25.92 -29.71
N ASP A 41 -1.40 25.91 -30.95
CA ASP A 41 -1.76 26.94 -31.95
C ASP A 41 -3.21 26.86 -32.48
N LYS A 42 -3.99 25.86 -32.05
CA LYS A 42 -5.43 25.73 -32.38
C LYS A 42 -6.35 25.52 -31.17
N ASN A 43 -5.80 25.31 -29.98
CA ASN A 43 -6.57 24.95 -28.79
C ASN A 43 -6.36 26.03 -27.73
N GLY A 44 -7.42 26.38 -26.98
CA GLY A 44 -7.27 27.29 -25.85
C GLY A 44 -6.38 26.69 -24.75
N ARG A 45 -5.97 27.51 -23.77
CA ARG A 45 -5.32 27.06 -22.54
C ARG A 45 -6.19 27.38 -21.32
N CYS A 46 -6.22 26.46 -20.35
CA CYS A 46 -6.85 26.68 -19.06
C CYS A 46 -5.97 27.55 -18.15
N ILE A 47 -6.50 28.68 -17.69
CA ILE A 47 -5.96 29.45 -16.57
C ILE A 47 -6.76 29.07 -15.32
N CYS A 48 -6.08 28.48 -14.35
CA CYS A 48 -6.71 28.06 -13.11
C CYS A 48 -6.96 29.22 -12.16
N GLU A 49 -8.08 29.15 -11.46
CA GLU A 49 -8.36 30.02 -10.32
C GLU A 49 -7.29 29.87 -9.22
N SER A 50 -7.19 30.88 -8.37
CA SER A 50 -6.24 30.87 -7.25
C SER A 50 -6.44 29.64 -6.36
N GLY A 51 -5.37 28.87 -6.17
CA GLY A 51 -5.38 27.65 -5.35
C GLY A 51 -5.63 26.36 -6.13
N TRP A 52 -5.94 26.45 -7.43
CA TRP A 52 -6.12 25.31 -8.32
C TRP A 52 -4.96 25.17 -9.32
N THR A 53 -4.74 23.95 -9.80
CA THR A 53 -3.71 23.65 -10.78
C THR A 53 -4.07 22.40 -11.60
N GLY A 54 -3.45 22.28 -12.78
CA GLY A 54 -3.40 21.05 -13.55
C GLY A 54 -2.16 20.20 -13.24
N LEU A 55 -1.22 20.68 -12.43
CA LEU A 55 0.01 19.94 -12.11
C LEU A 55 -0.30 18.71 -11.24
N GLY A 56 -0.28 17.53 -11.87
CA GLY A 56 -0.57 16.24 -11.24
C GLY A 56 0.64 15.35 -11.01
N ASP A 57 0.43 14.30 -10.22
CA ASP A 57 1.36 13.17 -10.17
C ASP A 57 1.25 12.33 -11.46
N PHE A 58 2.40 11.94 -12.02
CA PHE A 58 2.59 11.21 -13.30
C PHE A 58 2.19 11.97 -14.57
N VAL A 59 1.03 12.62 -14.56
CA VAL A 59 0.50 13.38 -15.69
C VAL A 59 0.52 14.88 -15.35
N ASP A 60 1.24 15.66 -16.15
CA ASP A 60 1.21 17.12 -16.06
C ASP A 60 0.06 17.67 -16.90
N GLY A 61 -1.03 18.06 -16.22
CA GLY A 61 -2.24 18.65 -16.81
C GLY A 61 -2.20 20.17 -16.91
N ARG A 62 -1.06 20.85 -16.66
CA ARG A 62 -0.99 22.31 -16.67
C ARG A 62 -1.41 22.89 -18.02
N GLY A 63 -2.24 23.92 -17.96
CA GLY A 63 -2.80 24.58 -19.16
C GLY A 63 -3.93 23.80 -19.83
N MET A 64 -4.31 22.63 -19.29
CA MET A 64 -5.28 21.71 -19.90
C MET A 64 -6.44 21.41 -18.95
N ASP A 65 -6.22 21.53 -17.64
CA ASP A 65 -7.22 21.32 -16.61
C ASP A 65 -6.81 22.03 -15.30
N CYS A 66 -7.77 22.20 -14.38
CA CYS A 66 -7.63 22.87 -13.09
C CYS A 66 -8.25 22.07 -11.94
N ASN A 67 -8.21 20.74 -12.00
CA ASN A 67 -8.88 19.83 -11.05
C ASN A 67 -8.12 19.59 -9.72
N ILE A 68 -6.91 20.13 -9.55
CA ILE A 68 -6.10 19.88 -8.36
C ILE A 68 -6.11 21.10 -7.45
N HIS A 69 -6.75 20.98 -6.30
CA HIS A 69 -6.75 22.00 -5.26
C HIS A 69 -5.49 21.88 -4.40
N ILE A 70 -4.54 22.79 -4.59
CA ILE A 70 -3.19 22.76 -4.02
C ILE A 70 -3.26 22.67 -2.49
N SER A 71 -4.06 23.53 -1.86
CA SER A 71 -4.20 23.57 -0.39
C SER A 71 -4.79 22.28 0.15
N GLY A 72 -5.74 21.67 -0.56
CA GLY A 72 -6.36 20.39 -0.18
C GLY A 72 -5.34 19.26 -0.17
N VAL A 73 -4.54 19.16 -1.23
CA VAL A 73 -3.44 18.19 -1.33
C VAL A 73 -2.41 18.40 -0.22
N LYS A 74 -2.00 19.65 0.07
CA LYS A 74 -1.06 19.95 1.15
C LYS A 74 -1.59 19.55 2.52
N ILE A 75 -2.85 19.83 2.81
CA ILE A 75 -3.51 19.43 4.07
C ILE A 75 -3.54 17.90 4.18
N TRP A 76 -3.88 17.18 3.10
CA TRP A 76 -3.90 15.72 3.11
C TRP A 76 -2.50 15.15 3.36
N TRP A 77 -1.46 15.70 2.73
CA TRP A 77 -0.08 15.31 3.03
C TRP A 77 0.32 15.59 4.47
N ALA A 78 -0.17 16.67 5.09
CA ALA A 78 0.05 16.90 6.52
C ALA A 78 -0.58 15.81 7.40
N VAL A 79 -1.77 15.32 7.03
CA VAL A 79 -2.40 14.16 7.69
C VAL A 79 -1.56 12.89 7.49
N ILE A 80 -1.08 12.63 6.28
CA ILE A 80 -0.23 11.48 5.97
C ILE A 80 1.06 11.52 6.80
N ILE A 81 1.71 12.68 6.91
CA ILE A 81 2.89 12.90 7.76
C ILE A 81 2.57 12.54 9.21
N ALA A 82 1.48 13.08 9.76
CA ALA A 82 1.09 12.80 11.15
C ALA A 82 0.88 11.30 11.38
N MET A 83 0.17 10.61 10.48
CA MET A 83 -0.08 9.17 10.59
C MET A 83 1.21 8.35 10.56
N HIS A 84 2.12 8.64 9.63
CA HIS A 84 3.41 7.94 9.54
C HIS A 84 4.33 8.28 10.71
N PHE A 85 4.25 9.49 11.26
CA PHE A 85 4.97 9.86 12.47
C PHE A 85 4.48 9.04 13.68
N PHE A 86 3.18 8.87 13.85
CA PHE A 86 2.64 7.97 14.89
C PHE A 86 3.06 6.51 14.66
N GLN A 87 3.06 6.03 13.41
CA GLN A 87 3.61 4.72 13.07
C GLN A 87 5.08 4.59 13.48
N LEU A 88 5.90 5.63 13.26
CA LEU A 88 7.30 5.64 13.67
C LEU A 88 7.47 5.50 15.18
N LEU A 89 6.71 6.29 15.96
CA LEU A 89 6.79 6.25 17.42
C LEU A 89 6.38 4.88 17.98
N PHE A 90 5.24 4.36 17.53
CA PHE A 90 4.77 3.03 17.92
C PHE A 90 5.75 1.94 17.45
N GLY A 91 6.26 2.13 16.25
CA GLY A 91 7.32 1.36 15.63
C GLY A 91 8.52 1.14 16.54
N MET A 92 9.13 2.25 16.93
CA MET A 92 10.30 2.30 17.79
C MET A 92 10.07 1.64 19.15
N GLN A 93 8.86 1.78 19.72
CA GLN A 93 8.51 1.09 20.96
C GLN A 93 8.51 -0.43 20.80
N VAL A 94 7.90 -0.95 19.75
CA VAL A 94 7.87 -2.40 19.51
C VAL A 94 9.27 -2.95 19.18
N LEU A 95 10.12 -2.21 18.46
CA LEU A 95 11.51 -2.61 18.24
C LEU A 95 12.30 -2.75 19.54
N LYS A 96 12.11 -1.82 20.49
CA LYS A 96 12.71 -1.92 21.82
C LYS A 96 12.25 -3.21 22.54
N GLU A 97 10.98 -3.55 22.47
CA GLU A 97 10.44 -4.79 23.04
C GLU A 97 11.01 -6.04 22.36
N MET A 98 11.11 -6.05 21.04
CA MET A 98 11.71 -7.16 20.29
C MET A 98 13.19 -7.36 20.65
N LYS A 99 13.95 -6.26 20.77
CA LYS A 99 15.35 -6.30 21.21
C LYS A 99 15.47 -6.83 22.65
N ALA A 100 14.62 -6.36 23.56
CA ALA A 100 14.57 -6.85 24.94
C ALA A 100 14.20 -8.34 25.03
N ALA A 101 13.40 -8.84 24.09
CA ALA A 101 13.09 -10.26 23.93
C ALA A 101 14.21 -11.08 23.25
N GLY A 102 15.39 -10.50 23.01
CA GLY A 102 16.53 -11.19 22.39
C GLY A 102 16.40 -11.42 20.88
N ARG A 103 15.43 -10.79 20.21
CA ARG A 103 15.27 -10.89 18.76
C ARG A 103 16.28 -9.96 18.08
N SER A 104 16.95 -10.45 17.05
CA SER A 104 18.00 -9.71 16.34
C SER A 104 17.61 -9.45 14.89
N PHE A 105 18.01 -8.28 14.37
CA PHE A 105 17.76 -7.89 12.98
C PHE A 105 18.39 -8.87 11.98
N SER A 106 19.59 -9.40 12.25
CA SER A 106 20.28 -10.31 11.32
C SER A 106 19.63 -11.70 11.22
N LYS A 107 19.01 -12.19 12.30
CA LYS A 107 18.43 -13.55 12.34
C LYS A 107 16.92 -13.58 12.17
N ASP A 108 16.22 -12.49 12.49
CA ASP A 108 14.77 -12.46 12.53
C ASP A 108 14.15 -11.68 11.37
N LYS A 109 13.52 -12.42 10.45
CA LYS A 109 12.82 -11.84 9.29
C LYS A 109 11.73 -10.84 9.67
N ASN A 110 11.03 -11.06 10.77
CA ASN A 110 9.97 -10.15 11.20
C ASN A 110 10.56 -8.84 11.74
N VAL A 111 11.70 -8.90 12.44
CA VAL A 111 12.43 -7.68 12.86
C VAL A 111 12.90 -6.90 11.64
N ARG A 112 13.39 -7.57 10.58
CA ARG A 112 13.77 -6.88 9.33
C ARG A 112 12.59 -6.24 8.62
N CYS A 113 11.47 -6.96 8.49
CA CYS A 113 10.22 -6.41 7.97
C CYS A 113 9.80 -5.17 8.75
N PHE A 114 9.91 -5.24 10.08
CA PHE A 114 9.56 -4.15 10.97
C PHE A 114 10.40 -2.91 10.71
N VAL A 115 11.74 -3.06 10.76
CA VAL A 115 12.67 -1.96 10.51
C VAL A 115 12.46 -1.37 9.13
N SER A 116 12.20 -2.20 8.11
CA SER A 116 11.92 -1.72 6.75
C SER A 116 10.65 -0.88 6.68
N GLY A 117 9.59 -1.27 7.41
CA GLY A 117 8.39 -0.44 7.55
C GLY A 117 8.60 0.87 8.32
N GLN A 118 9.64 0.96 9.15
CA GLN A 118 10.03 2.23 9.78
C GLN A 118 10.81 3.11 8.82
N VAL A 119 11.72 2.54 8.04
CA VAL A 119 12.44 3.27 6.99
C VAL A 119 11.46 3.83 5.96
N GLU A 120 10.49 3.04 5.54
CA GLU A 120 9.40 3.45 4.64
C GLU A 120 8.63 4.66 5.22
N ALA A 121 8.15 4.57 6.46
CA ALA A 121 7.42 5.67 7.09
C ALA A 121 8.24 6.95 7.24
N PHE A 122 9.53 6.83 7.56
CA PHE A 122 10.43 7.98 7.62
C PHE A 122 10.57 8.65 6.26
N ILE A 123 10.81 7.88 5.19
CA ILE A 123 10.92 8.43 3.83
C ILE A 123 9.60 9.10 3.43
N ARG A 124 8.45 8.53 3.78
CA ARG A 124 7.14 9.12 3.48
C ARG A 124 6.91 10.45 4.19
N ILE A 125 7.38 10.59 5.43
CA ILE A 125 7.35 11.89 6.14
C ILE A 125 8.19 12.92 5.38
N VAL A 126 9.41 12.55 4.97
CA VAL A 126 10.29 13.44 4.21
C VAL A 126 9.64 13.85 2.89
N GLU A 127 9.03 12.91 2.15
CA GLU A 127 8.27 13.22 0.94
C GLU A 127 7.15 14.22 1.20
N GLY A 128 6.33 13.98 2.23
CA GLY A 128 5.24 14.89 2.58
C GLY A 128 5.72 16.30 2.90
N VAL A 129 6.83 16.43 3.63
CA VAL A 129 7.46 17.73 3.92
C VAL A 129 7.91 18.41 2.63
N VAL A 130 8.59 17.68 1.74
CA VAL A 130 9.03 18.21 0.44
C VAL A 130 7.83 18.68 -0.39
N ARG A 131 6.78 17.86 -0.50
CA ARG A 131 5.55 18.22 -1.26
C ARG A 131 4.85 19.45 -0.70
N ILE A 132 4.75 19.57 0.63
CA ILE A 132 4.14 20.76 1.26
C ILE A 132 4.97 22.01 0.95
N ALA A 133 6.30 21.91 1.04
CA ALA A 133 7.24 23.01 0.83
C ALA A 133 7.32 23.44 -0.64
N THR A 134 7.39 22.50 -1.58
CA THR A 134 7.68 22.78 -3.00
C THR A 134 6.46 22.70 -3.90
N GLY A 135 5.40 22.01 -3.50
CA GLY A 135 4.29 21.65 -4.39
C GLY A 135 4.67 20.62 -5.46
N GLY A 136 5.82 19.96 -5.34
CA GLY A 136 6.30 18.99 -6.32
C GLY A 136 5.42 17.74 -6.42
N MET A 137 5.33 17.19 -7.63
CA MET A 137 4.59 15.96 -7.92
C MET A 137 5.54 14.89 -8.50
N VAL A 138 5.12 13.63 -8.49
CA VAL A 138 5.81 12.53 -9.16
C VAL A 138 5.86 12.81 -10.66
N GLY A 139 7.04 12.65 -11.26
CA GLY A 139 7.32 12.94 -12.67
C GLY A 139 7.75 14.37 -12.92
N SER A 140 7.19 15.36 -12.21
CA SER A 140 7.60 16.76 -12.38
C SER A 140 8.71 17.20 -11.42
N HIS A 141 8.96 16.46 -10.33
CA HIS A 141 9.97 16.81 -9.35
C HIS A 141 10.82 15.59 -8.96
N VAL A 142 12.09 15.57 -9.40
CA VAL A 142 13.03 14.44 -9.21
C VAL A 142 13.03 13.90 -7.78
N LEU A 143 13.24 14.77 -6.78
CA LEU A 143 13.28 14.33 -5.38
C LEU A 143 11.96 13.68 -4.93
N VAL A 144 10.80 14.21 -5.32
CA VAL A 144 9.49 13.64 -4.96
C VAL A 144 9.32 12.28 -5.63
N THR A 145 9.70 12.15 -6.90
CA THR A 145 9.68 10.86 -7.62
C THR A 145 10.53 9.79 -6.91
N LEU A 146 11.76 10.14 -6.51
CA LEU A 146 12.65 9.24 -5.76
C LEU A 146 12.02 8.83 -4.43
N LEU A 147 11.54 9.82 -3.67
CA LEU A 147 10.95 9.61 -2.36
C LEU A 147 9.60 8.89 -2.42
N HIS A 148 8.89 8.91 -3.55
CA HIS A 148 7.67 8.12 -3.74
C HIS A 148 7.98 6.66 -4.08
N GLY A 149 8.92 6.45 -5.00
CA GLY A 149 9.23 5.14 -5.56
C GLY A 149 9.89 4.17 -4.58
N ILE A 150 10.91 4.63 -3.86
CA ILE A 150 11.66 3.80 -2.90
C ILE A 150 10.74 3.19 -1.82
N PRO A 151 9.95 3.97 -1.05
CA PRO A 151 9.04 3.42 -0.06
C PRO A 151 7.92 2.58 -0.67
N GLY A 152 7.47 2.90 -1.89
CA GLY A 152 6.59 2.04 -2.68
C GLY A 152 7.14 0.62 -2.85
N ALA A 153 8.39 0.52 -3.31
CA ALA A 153 9.07 -0.75 -3.51
C ALA A 153 9.35 -1.49 -2.19
N ILE A 154 9.72 -0.77 -1.12
CA ILE A 154 9.90 -1.36 0.22
C ILE A 154 8.58 -1.94 0.73
N PHE A 155 7.50 -1.17 0.66
CA PHE A 155 6.21 -1.59 1.18
C PHE A 155 5.64 -2.79 0.39
N TRP A 156 5.48 -2.63 -0.92
CA TRP A 156 4.84 -3.64 -1.77
C TRP A 156 5.75 -4.80 -2.17
N GLY A 157 7.05 -4.55 -2.29
CA GLY A 157 8.05 -5.55 -2.71
C GLY A 157 8.66 -6.32 -1.54
N TYR A 158 8.63 -5.79 -0.32
CA TYR A 158 9.24 -6.43 0.84
C TYR A 158 8.28 -6.62 2.01
N CYS A 159 7.74 -5.54 2.59
CA CYS A 159 6.96 -5.61 3.83
C CYS A 159 5.69 -6.44 3.66
N CYS A 160 4.84 -6.11 2.69
CA CYS A 160 3.58 -6.81 2.46
C CYS A 160 3.79 -8.31 2.14
N PRO A 161 4.68 -8.70 1.19
CA PRO A 161 4.97 -10.11 0.95
C PRO A 161 5.47 -10.84 2.19
N GLN A 162 6.34 -10.22 2.99
CA GLN A 162 6.89 -10.84 4.20
C GLN A 162 5.83 -11.08 5.28
N LEU A 163 4.87 -10.15 5.44
CA LEU A 163 3.72 -10.34 6.33
C LEU A 163 2.85 -11.51 5.87
N ILE A 164 2.53 -11.57 4.58
CA ILE A 164 1.71 -12.64 3.99
C ILE A 164 2.42 -13.99 4.07
N GLU A 165 3.73 -14.06 3.79
CA GLU A 165 4.53 -15.28 3.96
C GLU A 165 4.44 -15.81 5.39
N GLY A 166 4.45 -14.93 6.39
CA GLY A 166 4.26 -15.31 7.79
C GLY A 166 2.92 -16.02 8.03
N PHE A 167 1.84 -15.47 7.49
CA PHE A 167 0.52 -16.10 7.57
C PHE A 167 0.45 -17.43 6.81
N LEU A 168 1.00 -17.49 5.60
CA LEU A 168 1.06 -18.72 4.79
C LEU A 168 1.86 -19.82 5.49
N ASP A 169 2.98 -19.49 6.12
CA ASP A 169 3.82 -20.46 6.85
C ASP A 169 3.12 -21.02 8.09
N ILE A 170 2.35 -20.21 8.81
CA ILE A 170 1.52 -20.68 9.92
C ILE A 170 0.48 -21.68 9.40
N THR A 171 -0.24 -21.33 8.33
CA THR A 171 -1.25 -22.20 7.73
C THR A 171 -0.65 -23.52 7.22
N LEU A 172 0.50 -23.47 6.54
CA LEU A 172 1.19 -24.65 6.01
C LEU A 172 1.69 -25.60 7.11
N LYS A 173 2.18 -25.04 8.23
CA LYS A 173 2.59 -25.87 9.37
C LYS A 173 1.40 -26.56 10.02
N GLN A 174 0.28 -25.85 10.14
CA GLN A 174 -0.95 -26.39 10.73
C GLN A 174 -1.59 -27.44 9.83
N SER A 175 -1.64 -27.23 8.51
CA SER A 175 -2.19 -28.22 7.57
C SER A 175 -1.42 -29.54 7.63
N LYS A 176 -0.10 -29.52 7.79
CA LYS A 176 0.69 -30.76 7.91
C LYS A 176 0.37 -31.59 9.17
N MET A 177 -0.20 -30.98 10.21
CA MET A 177 -0.62 -31.70 11.41
C MET A 177 -1.97 -32.38 11.23
N ASP A 178 -2.82 -31.87 10.35
CA ASP A 178 -4.13 -32.41 10.03
C ASP A 178 -4.02 -33.31 8.76
N ARG A 179 -3.99 -34.63 8.92
CA ARG A 179 -3.65 -35.60 7.84
C ARG A 179 -4.79 -35.89 6.86
N GLY A 180 -5.81 -35.03 6.76
CA GLY A 180 -6.95 -35.23 5.85
C GLY A 180 -6.70 -34.78 4.40
N ALA A 181 -7.40 -35.38 3.42
CA ALA A 181 -7.30 -35.01 2.00
C ALA A 181 -7.58 -33.51 1.72
N GLY A 182 -8.48 -32.90 2.50
CA GLY A 182 -8.74 -31.45 2.42
C GLY A 182 -7.55 -30.59 2.88
N SER A 183 -6.67 -31.14 3.71
CA SER A 183 -5.47 -30.49 4.21
C SER A 183 -4.34 -30.48 3.18
N GLU A 184 -4.19 -31.56 2.39
CA GLU A 184 -3.20 -31.63 1.32
C GLU A 184 -3.51 -30.63 0.19
N ALA A 185 -4.77 -30.54 -0.22
CA ALA A 185 -5.21 -29.56 -1.23
C ALA A 185 -4.96 -28.12 -0.76
N MET A 186 -5.24 -27.84 0.52
CA MET A 186 -4.96 -26.55 1.14
C MET A 186 -3.46 -26.26 1.19
N ALA A 187 -2.64 -27.23 1.58
CA ALA A 187 -1.18 -27.10 1.62
C ALA A 187 -0.61 -26.79 0.24
N LYS A 188 -1.07 -27.49 -0.81
CA LYS A 188 -0.67 -27.23 -2.20
C LYS A 188 -1.04 -25.81 -2.61
N LYS A 189 -2.26 -25.34 -2.31
CA LYS A 189 -2.70 -23.97 -2.63
C LYS A 189 -1.84 -22.91 -1.94
N MET A 190 -1.53 -23.08 -0.65
CA MET A 190 -0.68 -22.14 0.10
C MET A 190 0.77 -22.15 -0.40
N ALA A 191 1.31 -23.31 -0.78
CA ALA A 191 2.65 -23.42 -1.35
C ALA A 191 2.74 -22.70 -2.71
N THR A 192 1.73 -22.86 -3.57
CA THR A 192 1.65 -22.12 -4.83
C THR A 192 1.58 -20.62 -4.60
N ALA A 193 0.71 -20.14 -3.70
CA ALA A 193 0.61 -18.72 -3.35
C ALA A 193 1.95 -18.16 -2.83
N LYS A 194 2.66 -18.94 -1.99
CA LYS A 194 3.99 -18.56 -1.49
C LYS A 194 5.03 -18.44 -2.61
N ASN A 195 5.05 -19.37 -3.57
CA ASN A 195 5.99 -19.30 -4.69
C ASN A 195 5.72 -18.09 -5.59
N LEU A 196 4.45 -17.81 -5.82
CA LEU A 196 4.02 -16.69 -6.66
C LEU A 196 4.32 -15.32 -6.02
N LEU A 197 4.52 -15.22 -4.70
CA LEU A 197 4.98 -13.98 -4.03
C LEU A 197 6.35 -13.52 -4.53
N LYS A 198 7.16 -14.36 -5.18
CA LYS A 198 8.42 -13.92 -5.81
C LYS A 198 8.16 -12.99 -7.00
N TYR A 199 7.15 -13.30 -7.81
CA TYR A 199 6.78 -12.48 -8.96
C TYR A 199 6.18 -11.14 -8.52
N GLN A 200 5.43 -11.13 -7.42
CA GLN A 200 4.92 -9.90 -6.80
C GLN A 200 6.05 -8.90 -6.51
N ARG A 201 7.23 -9.35 -6.05
CA ARG A 201 8.36 -8.46 -5.77
C ARG A 201 8.93 -7.85 -7.05
N LEU A 202 8.96 -8.63 -8.13
CA LEU A 202 9.37 -8.16 -9.44
C LEU A 202 8.40 -7.11 -9.98
N VAL A 203 7.09 -7.37 -9.89
CA VAL A 203 6.06 -6.40 -10.27
C VAL A 203 6.21 -5.11 -9.45
N ALA A 204 6.39 -5.21 -8.13
CA ALA A 204 6.59 -4.03 -7.28
C ALA A 204 7.83 -3.21 -7.69
N PHE A 205 8.91 -3.85 -8.10
CA PHE A 205 10.09 -3.16 -8.63
C PHE A 205 9.75 -2.37 -9.89
N PHE A 206 9.10 -2.99 -10.87
CA PHE A 206 8.71 -2.28 -12.10
C PHE A 206 7.74 -1.12 -11.82
N VAL A 207 6.76 -1.33 -10.93
CA VAL A 207 5.71 -0.35 -10.65
C VAL A 207 6.18 0.82 -9.78
N PHE A 208 7.10 0.60 -8.84
CA PHE A 208 7.51 1.68 -7.94
C PHE A 208 8.90 2.22 -8.22
N ILE A 209 9.74 1.48 -8.94
CA ILE A 209 11.07 1.98 -9.33
C ILE A 209 11.10 2.32 -10.82
N VAL A 210 10.65 1.44 -11.71
CA VAL A 210 10.79 1.72 -13.15
C VAL A 210 9.79 2.78 -13.61
N THR A 211 8.49 2.60 -13.38
CA THR A 211 7.49 3.51 -13.94
C THR A 211 7.61 4.95 -13.43
N PRO A 212 7.82 5.26 -12.13
CA PRO A 212 7.97 6.66 -11.71
C PRO A 212 9.24 7.31 -12.26
N TYR A 213 10.29 6.55 -12.56
CA TYR A 213 11.51 7.13 -13.15
C TYR A 213 11.37 7.34 -14.66
N LEU A 214 10.54 6.54 -15.33
CA LEU A 214 10.22 6.77 -16.74
C LEU A 214 9.52 8.12 -16.96
N THR A 215 8.77 8.64 -15.98
CA THR A 215 8.18 9.98 -16.09
C THR A 215 9.20 11.12 -15.96
N LEU A 216 10.42 10.85 -15.50
CA LEU A 216 11.50 11.86 -15.45
C LEU A 216 12.26 12.00 -16.77
N VAL A 217 12.07 11.07 -17.71
CA VAL A 217 12.83 11.01 -18.97
C VAL A 217 11.96 11.23 -20.21
N SER A 218 10.65 11.48 -20.01
CA SER A 218 9.69 11.68 -21.08
C SER A 218 8.81 12.87 -20.73
N ASP A 219 8.77 13.86 -21.64
CA ASP A 219 7.88 15.01 -21.53
C ASP A 219 6.64 14.88 -22.44
N GLU A 220 6.60 13.84 -23.28
CA GLU A 220 5.49 13.63 -24.21
C GLU A 220 4.24 13.13 -23.45
N PRO A 221 3.10 13.84 -23.55
CA PRO A 221 1.90 13.52 -22.78
C PRO A 221 1.39 12.08 -22.98
N GLY A 222 1.42 11.58 -24.22
CA GLY A 222 0.99 10.21 -24.54
C GLY A 222 1.77 9.14 -23.79
N TYR A 223 3.08 9.33 -23.64
CA TYR A 223 3.92 8.42 -22.85
C TYR A 223 3.66 8.55 -21.36
N LEU A 224 3.46 9.77 -20.84
CA LEU A 224 3.13 9.99 -19.43
C LEU A 224 1.80 9.30 -19.03
N PHE A 225 0.79 9.31 -19.92
CA PHE A 225 -0.42 8.50 -19.71
C PHE A 225 -0.12 7.01 -19.66
N LEU A 226 0.61 6.49 -20.65
CA LEU A 226 0.94 5.08 -20.67
C LEU A 226 1.69 4.66 -19.41
N ILE A 227 2.62 5.48 -18.92
CA ILE A 227 3.37 5.22 -17.70
C ILE A 227 2.44 5.19 -16.48
N SER A 228 1.52 6.15 -16.39
CA SER A 228 0.46 6.17 -15.38
C SER A 228 -0.39 4.88 -15.43
N GLU A 229 -0.86 4.49 -16.61
CA GLU A 229 -1.66 3.28 -16.80
C GLU A 229 -0.90 2.04 -16.33
N LEU A 230 0.38 1.93 -16.69
CA LEU A 230 1.23 0.82 -16.23
C LEU A 230 1.40 0.83 -14.71
N TYR A 231 1.50 2.01 -14.10
CA TYR A 231 1.56 2.16 -12.64
C TYR A 231 0.29 1.64 -11.96
N TYR A 232 -0.89 2.07 -12.40
CA TYR A 232 -2.17 1.65 -11.80
C TYR A 232 -2.55 0.21 -12.14
N LEU A 233 -2.17 -0.30 -13.31
CA LEU A 233 -2.34 -1.70 -13.69
C LEU A 233 -1.51 -2.58 -12.77
N GLY A 234 -0.26 -2.18 -12.55
CA GLY A 234 0.62 -2.81 -11.59
C GLY A 234 0.05 -2.82 -10.17
N CYS A 235 -0.39 -1.65 -9.68
CA CYS A 235 -1.04 -1.53 -8.37
C CYS A 235 -2.29 -2.43 -8.25
N THR A 236 -3.09 -2.52 -9.31
CA THR A 236 -4.28 -3.39 -9.38
C THR A 236 -3.89 -4.86 -9.27
N ILE A 237 -2.95 -5.32 -10.12
CA ILE A 237 -2.47 -6.70 -10.12
C ILE A 237 -1.94 -7.06 -8.73
N MET A 238 -1.11 -6.20 -8.15
CA MET A 238 -0.55 -6.39 -6.81
C MET A 238 -1.62 -6.45 -5.73
N GLY A 239 -2.57 -5.52 -5.73
CA GLY A 239 -3.69 -5.49 -4.77
C GLY A 239 -4.54 -6.75 -4.86
N ILE A 240 -4.90 -7.16 -6.07
CA ILE A 240 -5.70 -8.37 -6.30
C ILE A 240 -4.94 -9.62 -5.81
N TYR A 241 -3.68 -9.72 -6.23
CA TYR A 241 -2.83 -10.86 -5.94
C TYR A 241 -2.58 -11.02 -4.42
N MET A 242 -2.24 -9.92 -3.75
CA MET A 242 -1.96 -9.94 -2.32
C MET A 242 -3.21 -10.24 -1.48
N ALA A 243 -4.33 -9.58 -1.77
CA ALA A 243 -5.54 -9.73 -0.98
C ALA A 243 -6.28 -11.04 -1.29
N PHE A 244 -6.63 -11.29 -2.57
CA PHE A 244 -7.55 -12.36 -2.95
C PHE A 244 -6.87 -13.68 -3.26
N ILE A 245 -5.63 -13.66 -3.75
CA ILE A 245 -4.91 -14.90 -4.10
C ILE A 245 -4.11 -15.42 -2.90
N CYS A 246 -3.53 -14.52 -2.08
CA CYS A 246 -2.70 -14.91 -0.96
C CYS A 246 -3.39 -14.80 0.41
N ALA A 247 -3.76 -13.58 0.84
CA ALA A 247 -4.18 -13.32 2.21
C ALA A 247 -5.54 -13.95 2.57
N LEU A 248 -6.59 -13.74 1.77
CA LEU A 248 -7.93 -14.27 2.06
C LEU A 248 -7.98 -15.80 2.11
N PRO A 249 -7.35 -16.54 1.17
CA PRO A 249 -7.27 -17.99 1.27
C PRO A 249 -6.52 -18.46 2.52
N ALA A 250 -5.43 -17.79 2.89
CA ALA A 250 -4.67 -18.12 4.10
C ALA A 250 -5.50 -17.88 5.38
N ILE A 251 -6.20 -16.75 5.45
CA ILE A 251 -7.07 -16.41 6.59
C ILE A 251 -8.25 -17.39 6.68
N SER A 252 -8.89 -17.71 5.56
CA SER A 252 -9.99 -18.69 5.50
C SER A 252 -9.55 -20.06 5.99
N ALA A 253 -8.36 -20.50 5.57
CA ALA A 253 -7.75 -21.73 6.03
C ALA A 253 -7.49 -21.73 7.55
N MET A 254 -6.88 -20.68 8.09
CA MET A 254 -6.67 -20.54 9.54
C MET A 254 -7.98 -20.54 10.32
N LYS A 255 -9.01 -19.82 9.83
CA LYS A 255 -10.33 -19.79 10.46
C LYS A 255 -10.94 -21.18 10.53
N LYS A 256 -10.87 -21.95 9.45
CA LYS A 256 -11.38 -23.33 9.42
C LYS A 256 -10.65 -24.20 10.46
N LEU A 257 -9.32 -24.20 10.41
CA LEU A 257 -8.49 -25.02 11.31
C LEU A 257 -8.73 -24.71 12.80
N ILE A 258 -8.75 -23.43 13.16
CA ILE A 258 -9.01 -23.01 14.55
C ILE A 258 -10.46 -23.30 14.93
N GLY A 259 -11.40 -23.13 13.99
CA GLY A 259 -12.82 -23.40 14.18
C GLY A 259 -13.09 -24.87 14.49
N ASP A 260 -12.52 -25.77 13.70
CA ASP A 260 -12.66 -27.21 13.88
C ASP A 260 -12.00 -27.66 15.18
N SER A 261 -10.81 -27.13 15.50
CA SER A 261 -10.13 -27.40 16.77
C SER A 261 -10.93 -26.88 17.98
N ASN A 262 -11.56 -25.70 17.88
CA ASN A 262 -12.36 -25.12 18.97
C ASN A 262 -13.69 -25.85 19.17
N LYS A 263 -14.25 -26.46 18.12
CA LYS A 263 -15.43 -27.34 18.24
C LYS A 263 -15.08 -28.63 18.95
N ALA A 264 -13.91 -29.20 18.67
CA ALA A 264 -13.44 -30.41 19.32
C ALA A 264 -13.08 -30.17 20.80
N ALA A 265 -12.47 -29.03 21.11
CA ALA A 265 -12.10 -28.64 22.47
C ALA A 265 -12.28 -27.13 22.67
N PRO A 266 -13.45 -26.67 23.17
CA PRO A 266 -13.73 -25.24 23.34
C PRO A 266 -12.71 -24.55 24.24
N ASN A 267 -12.17 -23.43 23.75
CA ASN A 267 -11.17 -22.63 24.45
C ASN A 267 -11.41 -21.14 24.19
N GLU A 268 -11.55 -20.36 25.25
CA GLU A 268 -11.80 -18.91 25.19
C GLU A 268 -10.75 -18.16 24.33
N LYS A 269 -9.48 -18.58 24.40
CA LYS A 269 -8.40 -17.99 23.58
C LYS A 269 -8.60 -18.28 22.10
N MET A 270 -9.09 -19.47 21.75
CA MET A 270 -9.37 -19.84 20.35
C MET A 270 -10.61 -19.13 19.84
N THR A 271 -11.66 -19.00 20.65
CA THR A 271 -12.85 -18.18 20.35
C THR A 271 -12.46 -16.72 20.09
N SER A 272 -11.63 -16.12 20.96
CA SER A 272 -11.12 -14.76 20.77
C SER A 272 -10.29 -14.62 19.48
N LEU A 273 -9.46 -15.61 19.16
CA LEU A 273 -8.67 -15.63 17.94
C LEU A 273 -9.54 -15.74 16.67
N LEU A 274 -10.60 -16.57 16.70
CA LEU A 274 -11.56 -16.70 15.61
C LEU A 274 -12.31 -15.40 15.34
N ALA A 275 -12.71 -14.68 16.39
CA ALA A 275 -13.32 -13.36 16.26
C ALA A 275 -12.35 -12.39 15.55
N LYS A 276 -11.09 -12.35 15.99
CA LYS A 276 -10.05 -11.50 15.38
C LYS A 276 -9.78 -11.86 13.91
N LEU A 277 -9.68 -13.16 13.59
CA LEU A 277 -9.51 -13.61 12.21
C LEU A 277 -10.72 -13.30 11.33
N THR A 278 -11.93 -13.29 11.90
CA THR A 278 -13.15 -12.91 11.16
C THR A 278 -13.15 -11.43 10.82
N ILE A 279 -12.75 -10.57 11.76
CA ILE A 279 -12.55 -9.15 11.51
C ILE A 279 -11.46 -8.97 10.43
N LEU A 280 -10.28 -9.58 10.62
CA LEU A 280 -9.19 -9.49 9.66
C LEU A 280 -9.59 -9.95 8.25
N HIS A 281 -10.35 -11.04 8.13
CA HIS A 281 -10.87 -11.53 6.85
C HIS A 281 -11.74 -10.48 6.16
N ARG A 282 -12.64 -9.84 6.91
CA ARG A 282 -13.49 -8.77 6.38
C ARG A 282 -12.67 -7.56 5.96
N GLU A 283 -11.75 -7.11 6.80
CA GLU A 283 -10.93 -5.91 6.51
C GLU A 283 -9.99 -6.14 5.32
N VAL A 284 -9.35 -7.31 5.21
CA VAL A 284 -8.51 -7.65 4.03
C VAL A 284 -9.35 -7.68 2.75
N ARG A 285 -10.56 -8.23 2.81
CA ARG A 285 -11.46 -8.27 1.65
C ARG A 285 -11.88 -6.86 1.24
N ASN A 286 -12.33 -6.05 2.20
CA ASN A 286 -12.81 -4.71 1.93
C ASN A 286 -11.67 -3.81 1.43
N ASN A 287 -10.51 -3.81 2.08
CA ASN A 287 -9.35 -3.02 1.65
C ASN A 287 -8.80 -3.50 0.30
N GLY A 288 -8.71 -4.82 0.09
CA GLY A 288 -8.29 -5.39 -1.19
C GLY A 288 -9.25 -5.01 -2.33
N PHE A 289 -10.55 -5.08 -2.08
CA PHE A 289 -11.59 -4.70 -3.03
C PHE A 289 -11.57 -3.19 -3.32
N SER A 290 -11.57 -2.35 -2.29
CA SER A 290 -11.53 -0.88 -2.45
C SER A 290 -10.25 -0.42 -3.16
N ASN A 291 -9.10 -1.02 -2.85
CA ASN A 291 -7.85 -0.70 -3.55
C ASN A 291 -7.86 -1.14 -5.01
N ALA A 292 -8.32 -2.37 -5.30
CA ALA A 292 -8.42 -2.86 -6.67
C ALA A 292 -9.44 -2.05 -7.48
N LEU A 293 -10.63 -1.79 -6.92
CA LEU A 293 -11.69 -1.03 -7.57
C LEU A 293 -11.27 0.42 -7.83
N SER A 294 -10.62 1.07 -6.86
CA SER A 294 -10.09 2.42 -7.08
C SER A 294 -9.02 2.41 -8.17
N CYS A 295 -8.03 1.52 -8.13
CA CYS A 295 -7.03 1.46 -9.20
C CYS A 295 -7.65 1.14 -10.58
N ILE A 296 -8.68 0.27 -10.65
CA ILE A 296 -9.43 0.01 -11.90
C ILE A 296 -10.17 1.25 -12.37
N ALA A 297 -10.78 2.01 -11.47
CA ALA A 297 -11.42 3.27 -11.84
C ALA A 297 -10.41 4.24 -12.45
N PHE A 298 -9.19 4.31 -11.88
CA PHE A 298 -8.10 5.12 -12.41
C PHE A 298 -7.51 4.62 -13.75
N LEU A 299 -7.75 3.37 -14.13
CA LEU A 299 -7.39 2.82 -15.46
C LEU A 299 -8.50 3.04 -16.50
N ALA A 300 -9.75 2.87 -16.09
CA ALA A 300 -10.89 2.78 -17.01
C ALA A 300 -11.50 4.15 -17.35
N PHE A 301 -11.26 5.18 -16.53
CA PHE A 301 -11.89 6.48 -16.68
C PHE A 301 -10.85 7.58 -16.93
N PRO A 302 -10.70 8.05 -18.18
CA PRO A 302 -9.76 9.12 -18.51
C PRO A 302 -9.96 10.41 -17.69
N LEU A 303 -11.20 10.67 -17.29
CA LEU A 303 -11.59 11.76 -16.40
C LEU A 303 -10.90 11.72 -15.01
N THR A 304 -10.34 10.58 -14.62
CA THR A 304 -9.64 10.44 -13.34
C THR A 304 -8.13 10.61 -13.45
N PHE A 305 -7.58 10.77 -14.66
CA PHE A 305 -6.12 10.86 -14.83
C PHE A 305 -5.51 12.10 -14.16
N ASN A 306 -6.22 13.23 -14.15
CA ASN A 306 -5.75 14.42 -13.42
C ASN A 306 -6.05 14.36 -11.91
N LEU A 307 -6.73 13.31 -11.44
CA LEU A 307 -7.05 13.09 -10.02
C LEU A 307 -6.08 12.12 -9.32
N GLN A 308 -5.03 11.67 -10.02
CA GLN A 308 -4.06 10.70 -9.51
C GLN A 308 -3.38 11.18 -8.23
N THR A 309 -3.13 12.49 -8.12
CA THR A 309 -2.61 13.13 -6.92
C THR A 309 -3.44 12.80 -5.67
N TYR A 310 -4.77 12.83 -5.78
CA TYR A 310 -5.66 12.48 -4.67
C TYR A 310 -5.65 10.98 -4.38
N GLN A 311 -5.57 10.14 -5.41
CA GLN A 311 -5.50 8.69 -5.24
C GLN A 311 -4.20 8.24 -4.55
N ILE A 312 -3.08 8.90 -4.85
CA ILE A 312 -1.81 8.69 -4.15
C ILE A 312 -1.96 9.05 -2.67
N CYS A 313 -2.57 10.20 -2.36
CA CYS A 313 -2.84 10.60 -0.98
C CYS A 313 -3.72 9.56 -0.26
N PHE A 314 -4.79 9.11 -0.91
CA PHE A 314 -5.69 8.09 -0.38
C PHE A 314 -4.96 6.77 -0.12
N GLY A 315 -4.19 6.27 -1.10
CA GLY A 315 -3.43 5.03 -0.97
C GLY A 315 -2.43 5.06 0.19
N TRP A 316 -1.68 6.16 0.33
CA TRP A 316 -0.71 6.31 1.43
C TRP A 316 -1.37 6.55 2.79
N THR A 317 -2.61 7.01 2.85
CA THR A 317 -3.37 7.07 4.11
C THR A 317 -3.66 5.66 4.66
N LEU A 318 -3.80 4.65 3.79
CA LEU A 318 -4.10 3.27 4.20
C LEU A 318 -2.87 2.47 4.62
N ALA A 319 -1.69 2.77 4.06
CA ALA A 319 -0.44 2.08 4.39
C ALA A 319 -0.13 1.97 5.90
N PRO A 320 -0.20 3.05 6.71
CA PRO A 320 0.11 2.97 8.13
C PRO A 320 -0.91 2.17 8.93
N ILE A 321 -2.15 2.11 8.47
CA ILE A 321 -3.19 1.26 9.06
C ILE A 321 -2.85 -0.20 8.84
N ILE A 322 -2.51 -0.58 7.60
CA ILE A 322 -2.16 -1.95 7.22
C ILE A 322 -0.91 -2.41 7.98
N ILE A 323 0.14 -1.58 7.98
CA ILE A 323 1.36 -1.86 8.73
C ILE A 323 1.00 -1.98 10.22
N GLY A 324 0.33 -0.99 10.82
CA GLY A 324 -0.05 -1.00 12.23
C GLY A 324 -0.81 -2.26 12.67
N VAL A 325 -1.79 -2.72 11.87
CA VAL A 325 -2.52 -3.97 12.13
C VAL A 325 -1.60 -5.20 12.04
N GLY A 326 -0.74 -5.25 11.02
CA GLY A 326 0.30 -6.28 10.89
C GLY A 326 1.28 -6.27 12.08
N LEU A 327 1.68 -5.09 12.53
CA LEU A 327 2.58 -4.91 13.67
C LEU A 327 1.94 -5.41 14.97
N HIS A 328 0.66 -5.12 15.19
CA HIS A 328 -0.03 -5.58 16.38
C HIS A 328 -0.21 -7.10 16.41
N THR A 329 -0.46 -7.72 15.25
CA THR A 329 -0.60 -9.18 15.14
C THR A 329 0.73 -9.92 15.32
N LEU A 330 1.85 -9.32 14.91
CA LEU A 330 3.19 -9.91 15.02
C LEU A 330 3.96 -9.52 16.29
N ARG A 331 3.40 -8.65 17.14
CA ARG A 331 4.01 -8.26 18.41
C ARG A 331 4.23 -9.51 19.27
N PRO A 332 5.46 -9.76 19.77
CA PRO A 332 5.68 -10.86 20.69
C PRO A 332 4.77 -10.64 21.91
N LYS A 333 3.93 -11.62 22.24
CA LYS A 333 3.27 -11.61 23.55
C LYS A 333 4.39 -11.57 24.58
N LYS A 334 4.27 -10.70 25.60
CA LYS A 334 5.13 -10.78 26.79
C LYS A 334 5.23 -12.25 27.13
N ALA A 335 6.44 -12.82 27.03
CA ALA A 335 6.68 -14.16 27.54
C ALA A 335 6.12 -14.12 28.96
N GLY A 336 5.11 -14.98 29.24
CA GLY A 336 4.56 -15.11 30.58
C GLY A 336 5.74 -15.12 31.54
N GLY A 337 5.70 -14.21 32.52
CA GLY A 337 6.84 -13.95 33.40
C GLY A 337 7.46 -15.26 33.80
N LYS A 338 8.80 -15.35 33.68
CA LYS A 338 9.61 -16.52 34.03
C LYS A 338 8.87 -17.36 35.07
N VAL A 339 8.27 -18.48 34.65
CA VAL A 339 7.81 -19.47 35.61
C VAL A 339 9.10 -19.87 36.32
N ARG A 340 9.25 -19.36 37.54
CA ARG A 340 10.34 -19.71 38.43
C ARG A 340 10.37 -21.24 38.42
N PRO A 341 11.50 -21.89 38.12
CA PRO A 341 11.56 -23.33 38.25
C PRO A 341 11.16 -23.64 39.69
N THR A 342 10.01 -24.29 39.86
CA THR A 342 9.64 -24.87 41.13
C THR A 342 10.73 -25.91 41.37
N THR A 343 11.64 -25.60 42.27
CA THR A 343 12.64 -26.55 42.74
C THR A 343 11.84 -27.72 43.30
N THR A 344 11.73 -28.80 42.53
CA THR A 344 11.20 -30.05 43.03
C THR A 344 12.20 -30.53 44.07
N THR A 345 11.91 -30.24 45.34
CA THR A 345 12.60 -30.86 46.46
C THR A 345 12.23 -32.33 46.40
N THR A 346 13.10 -33.13 45.79
CA THR A 346 13.06 -34.58 45.90
C THR A 346 13.43 -34.91 47.34
N THR A 347 12.44 -35.02 48.22
CA THR A 347 12.64 -35.60 49.54
C THR A 347 12.93 -37.09 49.31
N ALA A 348 14.19 -37.47 49.43
CA ALA A 348 14.62 -38.85 49.39
C ALA A 348 13.99 -39.59 50.57
N THR A 349 13.15 -40.58 50.27
CA THR A 349 12.69 -41.58 51.22
C THR A 349 13.88 -42.50 51.52
N THR A 350 14.55 -42.30 52.66
CA THR A 350 15.42 -43.31 53.24
C THR A 350 14.56 -44.34 53.95
N THR A 351 14.27 -45.45 53.27
CA THR A 351 13.98 -46.73 53.92
C THR A 351 15.25 -47.20 54.63
N SER A 352 15.20 -47.27 55.97
CA SER A 352 16.14 -48.07 56.76
C SER A 352 15.45 -49.40 57.04
N GLU A 353 15.93 -50.44 56.39
CA GLU A 353 15.82 -51.83 56.84
C GLU A 353 16.85 -52.04 57.96
N GLU A 354 16.35 -52.60 59.07
CA GLU A 354 16.94 -53.60 59.98
C GLU A 354 18.42 -53.46 60.41
N ASP A 355 18.63 -53.13 61.69
CA ASP A 355 18.91 -54.10 62.78
C ASP A 355 18.77 -53.45 64.18
#